data_AF-A0AAV6ZMU9-F1
#
_entry.id   AF-A0AAV6ZMU9-F1
#
_cell.length_a   1.000
_cell.length_b   1.000
_cell.length_c   1.000
_cell.angle_alpha   90.00
_cell.angle_beta   90.00
_cell.angle_gamma   90.00
#
_symmetry.space_group_name_H-M   'P 1'
#
loop_
_entity.id
_entity.type
_entity.pdbx_description
1 polymer ?
#
loop_
_entity_poly.entity_id
_entity_poly.type
_entity_poly.pdbx_seq_one_letter_code
_entity_poly.pdbx_strand_id
1 'polypeptide(L)'
;MSIQHQWQDVRFGTWYPDVFVFLNIICDPCFQTEIQTVGKQFPSEPFKFLEPTLRLEYREGVAMLREAGVEMGDEEDLSTPNEKLLGRLVKEKYDTDFYILDKYPLAVRPFYTMPDPQDPKYSNSYDMFMRGEEILSGAQRVHDAQLLTERAQHHGIGETHRDLRPALVSLPLHGCCIHKTRGACELRLFLTPLLLQMLCSNLYPSVPIFLVL
;
A
#
# COMPACT_ATOMS: atom_id res chain seq x y z
N MET A 1 -27.30 -8.66 -16.20
CA MET A 1 -26.69 -7.83 -15.15
C MET A 1 -25.21 -7.78 -15.40
N SER A 2 -24.69 -6.61 -15.75
CA SER A 2 -23.35 -6.46 -16.31
C SER A 2 -22.27 -6.80 -15.28
N ILE A 3 -21.29 -7.58 -15.74
CA ILE A 3 -20.11 -8.01 -15.00
C ILE A 3 -19.46 -6.83 -14.25
N GLN A 4 -19.54 -5.60 -14.76
CA GLN A 4 -19.06 -4.34 -14.14
C GLN A 4 -19.54 -4.07 -12.70
N HIS A 5 -20.76 -4.44 -12.31
CA HIS A 5 -21.25 -4.16 -10.95
C HIS A 5 -20.62 -5.07 -9.87
N GLN A 6 -20.12 -6.26 -10.23
CA GLN A 6 -19.44 -7.15 -9.28
C GLN A 6 -18.01 -6.70 -8.95
N TRP A 7 -17.39 -5.82 -9.76
CA TRP A 7 -16.00 -5.41 -9.55
C TRP A 7 -15.84 -4.39 -8.47
N GLN A 8 -16.86 -3.56 -8.21
CA GLN A 8 -16.77 -2.51 -7.21
C GLN A 8 -16.75 -3.05 -5.77
N ASP A 9 -17.45 -4.15 -5.53
CA ASP A 9 -17.61 -4.83 -4.23
C ASP A 9 -16.42 -5.72 -3.86
N VAL A 10 -15.78 -6.35 -4.85
CA VAL A 10 -14.57 -7.19 -4.66
C VAL A 10 -13.33 -6.34 -4.31
N ARG A 11 -13.44 -5.01 -4.36
CA ARG A 11 -12.31 -4.10 -4.06
C ARG A 11 -11.89 -4.13 -2.60
N PHE A 12 -12.79 -4.34 -1.62
CA PHE A 12 -12.46 -4.20 -0.19
C PHE A 12 -13.10 -5.24 0.76
N GLY A 13 -14.20 -5.91 0.39
CA GLY A 13 -14.92 -6.83 1.29
C GLY A 13 -14.14 -8.05 1.78
N THR A 14 -13.02 -8.41 1.13
CA THR A 14 -12.15 -9.55 1.50
C THR A 14 -10.79 -9.14 2.08
N TRP A 15 -10.48 -7.84 2.21
CA TRP A 15 -9.19 -7.34 2.73
C TRP A 15 -9.16 -7.08 4.23
N TYR A 16 -10.34 -7.07 4.86
CA TYR A 16 -10.51 -6.83 6.29
C TYR A 16 -9.82 -7.83 7.23
N PRO A 17 -9.56 -9.11 6.91
CA PRO A 17 -8.98 -10.02 7.90
C PRO A 17 -7.52 -9.69 8.23
N ASP A 18 -6.68 -9.39 7.23
CA ASP A 18 -5.22 -9.44 7.41
C ASP A 18 -4.63 -8.15 8.02
N VAL A 19 -5.17 -6.98 7.66
CA VAL A 19 -4.80 -5.70 8.28
C VAL A 19 -5.24 -5.66 9.74
N PHE A 20 -6.44 -6.18 10.02
CA PHE A 20 -6.93 -6.32 11.39
C PHE A 20 -6.09 -7.31 12.19
N VAL A 21 -5.60 -8.40 11.61
CA VAL A 21 -4.67 -9.31 12.31
C VAL A 21 -3.40 -8.56 12.72
N PHE A 22 -2.83 -7.73 11.84
CA PHE A 22 -1.63 -6.95 12.17
C PHE A 22 -1.87 -5.90 13.26
N LEU A 23 -2.97 -5.13 13.17
CA LEU A 23 -3.35 -4.13 14.18
C LEU A 23 -3.72 -4.77 15.52
N ASN A 24 -4.41 -5.92 15.50
CA ASN A 24 -4.76 -6.66 16.71
C ASN A 24 -3.52 -7.21 17.42
N ILE A 25 -2.44 -7.56 16.72
CA ILE A 25 -1.18 -7.97 17.35
C ILE A 25 -0.54 -6.79 18.10
N ILE A 26 -0.54 -5.59 17.49
CA ILE A 26 0.06 -4.39 18.09
C ILE A 26 -0.71 -3.94 19.34
N CYS A 27 -2.03 -4.13 19.35
CA CYS A 27 -2.90 -3.75 20.45
C CYS A 27 -3.36 -4.93 21.31
N ASP A 28 -2.74 -6.11 21.15
CA ASP A 28 -3.11 -7.29 21.91
C ASP A 28 -2.87 -7.02 23.41
N PRO A 29 -3.88 -7.23 24.27
CA PRO A 29 -3.71 -7.17 25.72
C PRO A 29 -2.53 -8.02 26.22
N CYS A 30 -2.20 -9.10 25.52
CA CYS A 30 -1.13 -10.03 25.87
C CYS A 30 0.28 -9.42 25.77
N PHE A 31 0.50 -8.38 24.96
CA PHE A 31 1.82 -7.77 24.74
C PHE A 31 2.01 -6.41 25.43
N GLN A 32 1.05 -5.98 26.26
CA GLN A 32 1.10 -4.66 26.91
C GLN A 32 2.32 -4.49 27.84
N THR A 33 2.77 -5.57 28.49
CA THR A 33 3.92 -5.53 29.40
C THR A 33 5.21 -5.27 28.63
N GLU A 34 5.40 -5.95 27.51
CA GLU A 34 6.53 -5.82 26.60
C GLU A 34 6.56 -4.43 25.98
N ILE A 35 5.42 -3.95 25.47
CA ILE A 35 5.26 -2.61 24.89
C ILE A 35 5.64 -1.54 25.93
N GLN A 36 5.12 -1.64 27.16
CA GLN A 36 5.47 -0.70 28.23
C GLN A 36 6.93 -0.78 28.62
N THR A 37 7.53 -1.96 28.59
CA THR A 37 8.95 -2.16 28.93
C THR A 37 9.84 -1.47 27.91
N VAL A 38 9.57 -1.63 26.62
CA VAL A 38 10.32 -0.92 25.57
C VAL A 38 10.02 0.58 25.61
N GLY A 39 8.77 0.97 25.87
CA GLY A 39 8.34 2.36 26.02
C GLY A 39 9.07 3.14 27.14
N LYS A 40 9.60 2.45 28.16
CA LYS A 40 10.47 3.08 29.18
C LYS A 40 11.81 3.53 28.62
N GLN A 41 12.36 2.80 27.65
CA GLN A 41 13.63 3.13 27.01
C GLN A 41 13.43 4.06 25.81
N PHE A 42 12.36 3.86 25.06
CA PHE A 42 11.99 4.65 23.88
C PHE A 42 10.57 5.18 24.04
N PRO A 43 10.40 6.37 24.66
CA PRO A 43 9.09 6.96 24.85
C PRO A 43 8.40 7.22 23.51
N SER A 44 7.21 6.66 23.33
CA SER A 44 6.37 6.88 22.15
C SER A 44 4.91 7.01 22.58
N GLU A 45 4.13 7.83 21.87
CA GLU A 45 2.69 7.89 22.10
C GLU A 45 2.02 6.55 21.74
N PRO A 46 0.92 6.17 22.43
CA PRO A 46 0.14 4.99 22.08
C PRO A 46 -0.31 5.04 20.62
N PHE A 47 -0.21 3.89 19.94
CA PHE A 47 -0.61 3.76 18.54
C PHE A 47 -2.14 3.85 18.41
N LYS A 48 -2.64 4.69 17.51
CA LYS A 48 -4.08 4.84 17.24
C LYS A 48 -4.45 4.38 15.83
N PHE A 49 -5.59 3.72 15.70
CA PHE A 49 -6.18 3.38 14.41
C PHE A 49 -7.71 3.46 14.49
N LEU A 50 -8.38 3.55 13.34
CA LEU A 50 -9.84 3.60 13.25
C LEU A 50 -10.42 2.27 12.79
N GLU A 51 -11.64 1.98 13.25
CA GLU A 51 -12.48 0.89 12.78
C GLU A 51 -13.81 1.45 12.24
N PRO A 52 -14.07 1.37 10.92
CA PRO A 52 -13.21 0.83 9.87
C PRO A 52 -11.96 1.69 9.62
N THR A 53 -10.92 1.07 9.04
CA THR A 53 -9.68 1.77 8.68
C THR A 53 -9.95 2.96 7.75
N LEU A 54 -9.31 4.10 8.04
CA LEU A 54 -9.37 5.27 7.18
C LEU A 54 -8.81 4.95 5.79
N ARG A 55 -9.61 5.22 4.76
CA ARG A 55 -9.20 5.12 3.36
C ARG A 55 -9.36 6.49 2.72
N LEU A 56 -8.28 6.98 2.13
CA LEU A 56 -8.24 8.20 1.33
C LEU A 56 -7.90 7.81 -0.11
N GLU A 57 -8.48 8.48 -1.09
CA GLU A 57 -7.99 8.43 -2.46
C GLU A 57 -6.75 9.32 -2.61
N TYR A 58 -5.85 8.94 -3.51
CA TYR A 58 -4.61 9.67 -3.78
C TYR A 58 -4.85 11.16 -4.03
N ARG A 59 -5.92 11.49 -4.76
CA ARG A 59 -6.34 12.88 -5.02
C ARG A 59 -6.66 13.66 -3.75
N GLU A 60 -7.28 13.01 -2.76
CA GLU A 60 -7.59 13.63 -1.47
C GLU A 60 -6.30 13.87 -0.68
N GLY A 61 -5.36 12.92 -0.72
CA GLY A 61 -4.03 13.08 -0.13
C GLY A 61 -3.24 14.24 -0.74
N VAL A 62 -3.23 14.34 -2.07
CA VAL A 62 -2.59 15.46 -2.79
C VAL A 62 -3.28 16.79 -2.48
N ALA A 63 -4.61 16.82 -2.38
CA ALA A 63 -5.34 18.03 -1.98
C ALA A 63 -4.93 18.50 -0.57
N MET A 64 -4.83 17.58 0.40
CA MET A 64 -4.34 17.90 1.75
C MET A 64 -2.91 18.45 1.75
N LEU A 65 -2.02 17.89 0.93
CA LEU A 65 -0.65 18.38 0.79
C LEU A 65 -0.59 19.79 0.17
N ARG A 66 -1.43 20.05 -0.84
CA ARG A 66 -1.54 21.39 -1.47
C ARG A 66 -2.09 22.43 -0.50
N GLU A 67 -3.09 22.07 0.30
CA GLU A 67 -3.61 22.94 1.37
C GLU A 67 -2.53 23.26 2.42
N ALA A 68 -1.60 22.34 2.66
CA ALA A 68 -0.44 22.54 3.53
C ALA A 68 0.74 23.29 2.85
N GLY A 69 0.59 23.75 1.60
CA GLY A 69 1.57 24.55 0.88
C GLY A 69 2.58 23.75 0.04
N VAL A 70 2.33 22.46 -0.22
CA VAL A 70 3.18 21.65 -1.11
C VAL A 70 2.71 21.80 -2.56
N GLU A 71 3.64 22.17 -3.44
CA GLU A 71 3.41 22.13 -4.89
C GLU A 71 3.71 20.72 -5.40
N MET A 72 2.68 20.03 -5.91
CA MET A 72 2.78 18.66 -6.41
C MET A 72 1.77 18.45 -7.53
N GLY A 73 2.15 17.80 -8.62
CA GLY A 73 1.28 17.41 -9.72
C GLY A 73 0.33 16.25 -9.38
N ASP A 74 -0.74 16.07 -10.16
CA ASP A 74 -1.75 15.02 -9.92
C ASP A 74 -1.25 13.59 -10.23
N GLU A 75 -0.15 13.45 -10.97
CA GLU A 75 0.38 12.17 -11.45
C GLU A 75 1.81 11.89 -10.92
N GLU A 76 2.29 12.69 -9.98
CA GLU A 76 3.61 12.55 -9.36
C GLU A 76 3.60 11.47 -8.26
N ASP A 77 4.76 10.93 -7.91
CA ASP A 77 4.85 10.01 -6.77
C ASP A 77 5.07 10.77 -5.46
N LEU A 78 4.61 10.22 -4.33
CA LEU A 78 4.83 10.85 -3.03
C LEU A 78 6.29 10.71 -2.62
N SER A 79 6.97 11.83 -2.44
CA SER A 79 8.30 11.82 -1.83
C SER A 79 8.21 11.47 -0.34
N THR A 80 9.24 10.85 0.25
CA THR A 80 9.27 10.52 1.68
C THR A 80 8.94 11.70 2.62
N PRO A 81 9.40 12.95 2.36
CA PRO A 81 8.94 14.10 3.13
C PRO A 81 7.43 14.39 3.02
N ASN A 82 6.86 14.19 1.83
CA ASN A 82 5.42 14.38 1.59
C ASN A 82 4.59 13.27 2.27
N GLU A 83 5.07 12.03 2.29
CA GLU A 83 4.44 10.94 3.05
C GLU A 83 4.39 11.25 4.55
N LYS A 84 5.53 11.70 5.11
CA LYS A 84 5.61 12.10 6.52
C LYS A 84 4.72 13.30 6.83
N LEU A 85 4.65 14.28 5.93
CA LEU A 85 3.74 15.42 6.08
C LEU A 85 2.28 14.97 6.01
N LEU A 86 1.90 14.16 5.02
CA LEU A 86 0.54 13.64 4.88
C LEU A 86 0.13 12.84 6.11
N GLY A 87 1.01 11.99 6.64
CA GLY A 87 0.77 11.26 7.88
C GLY A 87 0.48 12.17 9.07
N ARG A 88 1.19 13.30 9.21
CA ARG A 88 0.89 14.31 10.24
C ARG A 88 -0.47 14.97 10.02
N LEU A 89 -0.80 15.36 8.79
CA LEU A 89 -2.09 15.97 8.46
C LEU A 89 -3.25 14.99 8.72
N VAL A 90 -3.07 13.72 8.39
CA VAL A 90 -4.05 12.65 8.67
C VAL A 90 -4.21 12.45 10.16
N LYS A 91 -3.11 12.43 10.93
CA LYS A 91 -3.14 12.34 12.39
C LYS A 91 -3.88 13.53 13.01
N GLU A 92 -3.60 14.75 12.57
CA GLU A 92 -4.25 15.97 13.07
C GLU A 92 -5.74 16.01 12.74
N LYS A 93 -6.14 15.55 11.55
CA LYS A 93 -7.53 15.63 11.06
C LYS A 93 -8.41 14.46 11.53
N TYR A 94 -7.86 13.25 11.63
CA TYR A 94 -8.61 12.01 11.88
C TYR A 94 -8.18 11.26 13.14
N ASP A 95 -7.18 11.75 13.89
CA ASP A 95 -6.61 11.14 15.10
C ASP A 95 -6.16 9.67 14.93
N THR A 96 -5.67 9.33 13.73
CA THR A 96 -5.19 7.97 13.39
C THR A 96 -3.72 7.98 12.99
N ASP A 97 -2.97 6.97 13.44
CA ASP A 97 -1.60 6.69 12.98
C ASP A 97 -1.58 5.70 11.81
N PHE A 98 -2.74 5.13 11.43
CA PHE A 98 -2.88 4.16 10.37
C PHE A 98 -3.94 4.58 9.35
N TYR A 99 -3.60 4.54 8.07
CA TYR A 99 -4.52 4.81 6.97
C TYR A 99 -4.06 4.14 5.68
N ILE A 100 -4.99 4.04 4.72
CA ILE A 100 -4.76 3.51 3.38
C ILE A 100 -4.91 4.66 2.39
N LEU A 101 -3.95 4.81 1.48
CA LEU A 101 -4.05 5.69 0.33
C LEU A 101 -4.30 4.85 -0.92
N ASP A 102 -5.49 4.94 -1.48
CA ASP A 102 -5.95 4.18 -2.65
C ASP A 102 -5.84 5.01 -3.93
N LYS A 103 -5.97 4.38 -5.10
CA LYS A 103 -6.06 5.07 -6.40
C LYS A 103 -4.84 5.88 -6.76
N TYR A 104 -3.65 5.28 -6.71
CA TYR A 104 -2.45 5.97 -7.19
C TYR A 104 -2.42 6.15 -8.71
N PRO A 105 -1.66 7.15 -9.20
CA PRO A 105 -1.42 7.35 -10.62
C PRO A 105 -0.84 6.10 -11.27
N LEU A 106 -1.36 5.69 -12.42
CA LEU A 106 -0.89 4.49 -13.13
C LEU A 106 0.54 4.66 -13.64
N ALA A 107 0.97 5.89 -13.90
CA ALA A 107 2.29 6.23 -14.43
C ALA A 107 3.44 5.89 -13.46
N VAL A 108 3.20 6.00 -12.14
CA VAL A 108 4.22 5.75 -11.11
C VAL A 108 4.26 4.29 -10.66
N ARG A 109 3.30 3.46 -11.09
CA ARG A 109 3.17 2.07 -10.67
C ARG A 109 3.81 1.10 -11.68
N PRO A 110 4.22 -0.10 -11.23
CA PRO A 110 4.76 -1.12 -12.12
C PRO A 110 3.81 -1.53 -13.25
N PHE A 111 4.35 -2.04 -14.35
CA PHE A 111 3.59 -2.40 -15.55
C PHE A 111 2.46 -3.42 -15.30
N TYR A 112 2.63 -4.31 -14.32
CA TYR A 112 1.65 -5.35 -13.96
C TYR A 112 0.47 -4.82 -13.14
N THR A 113 0.43 -3.54 -12.80
CA THR A 113 -0.65 -2.91 -12.04
C THR A 113 -1.88 -2.70 -12.93
N MET A 114 -3.05 -3.12 -12.42
CA MET A 114 -4.32 -2.96 -13.12
C MET A 114 -4.76 -1.49 -13.15
N PRO A 115 -5.05 -0.91 -14.34
CA PRO A 115 -5.65 0.42 -14.47
C PRO A 115 -7.02 0.52 -13.79
N ASP A 116 -7.41 1.71 -13.36
CA ASP A 116 -8.78 1.94 -12.87
C ASP A 116 -9.75 1.91 -14.08
N PRO A 117 -10.87 1.14 -14.00
CA PRO A 117 -11.85 1.09 -15.08
C PRO A 117 -12.61 2.41 -15.32
N GLN A 118 -12.63 3.33 -14.36
CA GLN A 118 -13.32 4.62 -14.46
C GLN A 118 -12.41 5.75 -14.92
N ASP A 119 -11.13 5.73 -14.53
CA ASP A 119 -10.15 6.73 -14.93
C ASP A 119 -8.79 6.10 -15.26
N PRO A 120 -8.42 5.99 -16.55
CA PRO A 120 -7.20 5.29 -16.97
C PRO A 120 -5.91 5.99 -16.54
N LYS A 121 -5.96 7.23 -16.02
CA LYS A 121 -4.79 7.88 -15.41
C LYS A 121 -4.42 7.27 -14.06
N TYR A 122 -5.37 6.61 -13.42
CA TYR A 122 -5.24 6.04 -12.08
C TYR A 122 -5.27 4.52 -12.15
N SER A 123 -4.97 3.89 -11.03
CA SER A 123 -4.81 2.45 -10.94
C SER A 123 -5.49 1.86 -9.72
N ASN A 124 -5.75 0.55 -9.76
CA ASN A 124 -6.23 -0.22 -8.62
C ASN A 124 -5.06 -0.65 -7.73
N SER A 125 -4.26 0.33 -7.28
CA SER A 125 -3.17 0.17 -6.33
C SER A 125 -3.39 1.04 -5.10
N TYR A 126 -2.83 0.61 -3.99
CA TYR A 126 -2.95 1.25 -2.70
C TYR A 126 -1.66 1.08 -1.90
N ASP A 127 -1.37 2.06 -1.05
CA ASP A 127 -0.31 1.98 -0.06
C ASP A 127 -0.91 2.13 1.35
N MET A 128 -0.31 1.45 2.32
CA MET A 128 -0.69 1.54 3.73
C MET A 128 0.40 2.26 4.49
N PHE A 129 -0.02 3.21 5.33
CA PHE A 129 0.88 4.08 6.06
C PHE A 129 0.73 3.86 7.56
N MET A 130 1.88 3.89 8.24
CA MET A 130 1.97 3.89 9.68
C MET A 130 2.81 5.08 10.13
N ARG A 131 2.24 5.97 10.95
CA ARG A 131 2.91 7.21 11.43
C ARG A 131 3.56 8.03 10.32
N GLY A 132 2.96 8.02 9.12
CA GLY A 132 3.47 8.73 7.94
C GLY A 132 4.63 8.04 7.20
N GLU A 133 4.89 6.76 7.47
CA GLU A 133 5.83 5.94 6.70
C GLU A 133 5.08 4.81 6.00
N GLU A 134 5.43 4.54 4.74
CA GLU A 134 4.88 3.41 3.98
C GLU A 134 5.33 2.09 4.62
N ILE A 135 4.37 1.19 4.91
CA ILE A 135 4.66 -0.16 5.42
C ILE A 135 4.30 -1.26 4.43
N LEU A 136 3.43 -0.96 3.47
CA LEU A 136 2.95 -1.93 2.48
C LEU A 136 2.47 -1.19 1.24
N SER A 137 2.99 -1.60 0.08
CA SER A 137 2.42 -1.26 -1.22
C SER A 137 1.77 -2.48 -1.87
N GLY A 138 0.59 -2.29 -2.44
CA GLY A 138 -0.21 -3.34 -3.03
C GLY A 138 -0.99 -2.90 -4.27
N ALA A 139 -1.34 -3.87 -5.11
CA ALA A 139 -2.13 -3.61 -6.31
C ALA A 139 -2.91 -4.85 -6.75
N GLN A 140 -4.03 -4.61 -7.43
CA GLN A 140 -4.63 -5.60 -8.31
C GLN A 140 -3.71 -5.81 -9.51
N ARG A 141 -3.34 -7.06 -9.79
CA ARG A 141 -2.52 -7.38 -10.96
C ARG A 141 -3.37 -7.52 -12.22
N VAL A 142 -2.79 -7.15 -13.35
CA VAL A 142 -3.35 -7.44 -14.66
C VAL A 142 -3.38 -8.97 -14.86
N HIS A 143 -4.57 -9.51 -15.09
CA HIS A 143 -4.79 -10.93 -15.31
C HIS A 143 -4.99 -11.28 -16.79
N ASP A 144 -5.18 -10.25 -17.64
CA ASP A 144 -5.29 -10.40 -19.09
C ASP A 144 -3.91 -10.33 -19.75
N ALA A 145 -3.58 -11.33 -20.56
CA ALA A 145 -2.25 -11.45 -21.15
C ALA A 145 -1.96 -10.38 -22.22
N GLN A 146 -2.97 -9.93 -22.95
CA GLN A 146 -2.81 -8.89 -23.98
C GLN A 146 -2.51 -7.56 -23.31
N LEU A 147 -3.34 -7.16 -22.34
CA LEU A 147 -3.15 -5.94 -21.56
C LEU A 147 -1.81 -5.95 -20.81
N LEU A 148 -1.39 -7.09 -20.24
CA LEU A 148 -0.10 -7.19 -19.56
C LEU A 148 1.07 -6.97 -20.53
N THR A 149 0.96 -7.50 -21.76
CA THR A 149 1.96 -7.33 -22.81
C THR A 149 2.03 -5.88 -23.29
N GLU A 150 0.88 -5.25 -23.53
CA GLU A 150 0.79 -3.83 -23.91
C GLU A 150 1.44 -2.93 -22.85
N ARG A 151 1.14 -3.20 -21.56
CA ARG A 151 1.74 -2.48 -20.44
C ARG A 151 3.25 -2.73 -20.34
N ALA A 152 3.71 -3.97 -20.51
CA ALA A 152 5.14 -4.28 -20.52
C ALA A 152 5.89 -3.51 -21.63
N GLN A 153 5.32 -3.47 -22.83
CA GLN A 153 5.85 -2.71 -23.97
C GLN A 153 5.87 -1.20 -23.68
N HIS A 154 4.81 -0.64 -23.08
CA HIS A 154 4.77 0.76 -22.67
C HIS A 154 5.90 1.13 -21.70
N HIS A 155 6.26 0.21 -20.79
CA HIS A 155 7.37 0.38 -19.85
C HIS A 155 8.75 0.02 -20.46
N GLY A 156 8.84 -0.22 -21.76
CA GLY A 156 10.10 -0.55 -22.44
C GLY A 156 10.63 -1.96 -22.14
N ILE A 157 9.82 -2.83 -21.55
CA ILE A 157 10.18 -4.22 -21.26
C ILE A 157 9.91 -5.04 -22.52
N GLY A 158 10.94 -5.22 -23.35
CA GLY A 158 10.82 -5.83 -24.68
C GLY A 158 10.41 -7.31 -24.68
N GLU A 159 9.87 -7.76 -25.82
CA GLU A 159 9.45 -9.15 -26.11
C GLU A 159 10.57 -10.21 -25.97
N THR A 160 11.81 -9.74 -25.90
CA THR A 160 13.03 -10.57 -25.90
C THR A 160 13.43 -11.09 -24.53
N HIS A 161 12.83 -10.63 -23.42
CA HIS A 161 13.08 -11.24 -22.12
C HIS A 161 12.56 -12.68 -22.10
N ARG A 162 13.48 -13.64 -22.28
CA ARG A 162 13.23 -15.07 -22.01
C ARG A 162 12.62 -15.31 -20.63
N ASP A 163 12.77 -14.36 -19.71
CA ASP A 163 12.32 -14.42 -18.31
C ASP A 163 10.86 -14.00 -18.10
N LEU A 164 10.24 -13.24 -19.02
CA LEU A 164 8.81 -12.94 -18.95
C LEU A 164 7.95 -14.06 -19.52
N ARG A 165 8.51 -14.90 -20.40
CA ARG A 165 7.79 -16.03 -20.99
C ARG A 165 7.23 -16.98 -19.91
N PRO A 166 7.95 -17.41 -18.87
CA PRO A 166 7.35 -18.21 -17.80
C PRO A 166 6.19 -17.51 -17.08
N ALA A 167 6.27 -16.20 -16.85
CA ALA A 167 5.22 -15.42 -16.18
C ALA A 167 4.00 -15.17 -17.08
N LEU A 168 4.21 -14.98 -18.39
CA LEU A 168 3.18 -14.80 -19.41
C LEU A 168 2.55 -16.13 -19.87
N VAL A 169 3.35 -17.21 -19.94
CA VAL A 169 2.93 -18.57 -20.35
C VAL A 169 2.27 -19.34 -19.20
N SER A 170 2.57 -18.98 -17.94
CA SER A 170 1.85 -19.54 -16.78
C SER A 170 0.50 -18.86 -16.51
N LEU A 171 0.19 -17.74 -17.18
CA LEU A 171 -1.19 -17.25 -17.31
C LEU A 171 -1.91 -18.20 -18.27
N PRO A 172 -2.90 -18.98 -17.81
CA PRO A 172 -3.64 -19.83 -18.72
C PRO A 172 -4.29 -18.95 -19.78
N LEU A 173 -4.02 -19.24 -21.05
CA LEU A 173 -4.74 -18.69 -22.21
C LEU A 173 -6.28 -18.91 -22.15
N HIS A 174 -6.73 -19.64 -21.12
CA HIS A 174 -8.12 -19.89 -20.74
C HIS A 174 -8.39 -19.34 -19.33
N GLY A 175 -8.44 -18.02 -19.18
CA GLY A 175 -8.93 -17.34 -17.97
C GLY A 175 -8.03 -17.49 -16.75
N CYS A 176 -7.28 -16.42 -16.42
CA CYS A 176 -6.65 -16.30 -15.11
C CYS A 176 -7.66 -15.74 -14.10
N CYS A 177 -7.74 -16.34 -12.91
CA CYS A 177 -8.48 -15.73 -11.79
C CYS A 177 -7.88 -14.35 -11.45
N ILE A 178 -8.68 -13.46 -10.88
CA ILE A 178 -8.21 -12.15 -10.41
C ILE A 178 -7.30 -12.37 -9.21
N HIS A 179 -5.98 -12.34 -9.42
CA HIS A 179 -5.00 -12.46 -8.34
C HIS A 179 -4.55 -11.06 -7.90
N LYS A 180 -4.73 -10.77 -6.61
CA LYS A 180 -4.11 -9.62 -5.93
C LYS A 180 -2.78 -10.10 -5.36
N THR A 181 -1.74 -9.27 -5.43
CA THR A 181 -0.48 -9.64 -4.79
C THR A 181 -0.67 -9.72 -3.28
N ARG A 182 -0.29 -10.86 -2.68
CA ARG A 182 -0.07 -10.98 -1.25
C ARG A 182 1.33 -10.44 -0.92
N GLY A 183 1.42 -9.21 -0.43
CA GLY A 183 2.57 -8.81 0.42
C GLY A 183 2.55 -9.50 1.79
N ALA A 184 1.47 -10.21 2.12
CA ALA A 184 1.27 -10.85 3.42
C ALA A 184 2.20 -12.04 3.71
N CYS A 185 2.81 -12.68 2.69
CA CYS A 185 3.68 -13.84 2.95
C CYS A 185 5.00 -13.50 3.66
N GLU A 186 5.33 -12.22 3.78
CA GLU A 186 6.50 -11.75 4.53
C GLU A 186 6.16 -11.10 5.88
N LEU A 187 4.88 -10.92 6.23
CA LEU A 187 4.46 -10.28 7.48
C LEU A 187 5.09 -10.92 8.74
N ARG A 188 5.38 -12.23 8.71
CA ARG A 188 5.96 -12.97 9.84
C ARG A 188 7.46 -12.75 10.04
N LEU A 189 8.20 -12.37 9.00
CA LEU A 189 9.63 -12.06 9.05
C LEU A 189 9.90 -10.55 9.25
N PHE A 190 8.92 -9.70 8.94
CA PHE A 190 8.99 -8.24 9.11
C PHE A 190 8.51 -7.74 10.47
N LEU A 191 7.73 -8.52 11.21
CA LEU A 191 7.20 -8.12 12.52
C LEU A 191 8.30 -7.73 13.52
N THR A 192 9.48 -8.34 13.51
CA THR A 192 10.55 -8.00 14.46
C THR A 192 11.25 -6.66 14.18
N PRO A 193 11.76 -6.36 12.97
CA PRO A 193 12.35 -5.06 12.68
C PRO A 193 11.31 -3.93 12.62
N LEU A 194 10.10 -4.20 12.12
CA LEU A 194 9.03 -3.19 12.04
C LEU A 194 8.50 -2.85 13.44
N LEU A 195 8.30 -3.82 14.34
CA LEU A 195 7.93 -3.55 15.74
C LEU A 195 9.04 -2.79 16.48
N LEU A 196 10.31 -3.03 16.16
CA LEU A 196 11.43 -2.25 16.69
C LEU A 196 11.43 -0.81 16.17
N GLN A 197 11.10 -0.59 14.89
CA GLN A 197 10.94 0.76 14.32
C GLN A 197 9.68 1.47 14.85
N MET A 198 8.62 0.73 15.15
CA MET A 198 7.40 1.21 15.81
C MET A 198 7.63 1.68 17.24
N LEU A 199 8.47 0.97 17.98
CA LEU A 199 8.84 1.31 19.36
C LEU A 199 9.98 2.33 19.42
N CYS A 200 10.81 2.38 18.39
CA CYS A 200 12.03 3.17 18.34
C CYS A 200 12.09 4.03 17.08
N SER A 201 11.09 4.88 16.86
CA SER A 201 11.10 5.89 15.78
C SER A 201 12.38 6.77 15.78
N ASN A 202 13.15 6.76 16.88
CA ASN A 202 14.44 7.43 17.04
C ASN A 202 15.69 6.59 16.71
N LEU A 203 15.60 5.27 16.47
CA LEU A 203 16.78 4.41 16.27
C LEU A 203 17.20 4.27 14.79
N TYR A 204 16.28 4.41 13.84
CA TYR A 204 16.57 4.28 12.40
C TYR A 204 15.72 5.23 11.55
N PRO A 205 16.11 6.51 11.39
CA PRO A 205 15.31 7.49 10.66
C PRO A 205 15.24 7.32 9.13
N SER A 206 15.84 6.27 8.55
CA SER A 206 15.89 6.08 7.09
C SER A 206 16.51 4.75 6.69
N VAL A 207 15.92 3.61 7.09
CA VAL A 207 16.19 2.34 6.40
C VAL A 207 15.10 2.16 5.34
N PRO A 208 15.39 2.32 4.03
CA PRO A 208 14.43 1.97 3.00
C PRO A 208 14.11 0.48 3.14
N ILE A 209 12.84 0.16 3.36
CA ILE A 209 12.33 -1.20 3.22
C ILE A 209 12.32 -1.49 1.73
N PHE A 210 13.47 -1.95 1.21
CA PHE A 210 13.55 -2.46 -0.15
C PHE A 210 12.80 -3.78 -0.21
N LEU A 211 11.60 -3.75 -0.79
CA LEU A 211 10.94 -4.95 -1.32
C LEU A 211 11.69 -5.33 -2.61
N VAL A 212 12.76 -6.11 -2.49
CA VAL A 212 13.35 -6.78 -3.66
C VAL A 212 12.53 -8.05 -3.89
N LEU A 213 11.94 -8.12 -5.08
CA LEU A 213 11.23 -9.27 -5.66
C LEU A 213 11.98 -10.60 -5.51
#